data_AF-A0A3N1T2W4-F1
#
_entry.id   AF-A0A3N1T2W4-F1
#
_cell.length_a   1.000
_cell.length_b   1.000
_cell.length_c   1.000
_cell.angle_alpha   90.00
_cell.angle_beta   90.00
_cell.angle_gamma   90.00
#
_symmetry.space_group_name_H-M   'P 1'
#
loop_
_entity.id
_entity.type
_entity.pdbx_description
1 polymer ?
#
loop_
_entity_poly.entity_id
_entity_poly.type
_entity_poly.pdbx_seq_one_letter_code
_entity_poly.pdbx_strand_id
1 'polypeptide(L)'
;MFVTVRQARVYVSRRGLRPATSEADTLELVRVQHWLEDPVRRKVPSGSVLETWNFFEDLARGLDAVQRLPQQEAVHNSAYEKLFGGESAAWTPDEQRAVLELITAGVELWNSCPVTVNPCSLIVRGGELGTPGVW
;
A
#
# COMPACT_ATOMS: atom_id res chain seq x y z
N MET A 1 -14.55 0.79 -14.50
CA MET A 1 -14.04 -0.47 -13.91
C MET A 1 -12.52 -0.38 -13.90
N PHE A 2 -11.87 -0.58 -12.75
CA PHE A 2 -10.41 -0.66 -12.67
C PHE A 2 -10.02 -2.12 -12.50
N VAL A 3 -8.97 -2.55 -13.18
CA VAL A 3 -8.49 -3.92 -13.08
C VAL A 3 -7.46 -4.03 -11.96
N THR A 4 -6.72 -2.96 -11.62
CA THR A 4 -5.69 -2.99 -10.58
C THR A 4 -5.71 -1.77 -9.67
N VAL A 5 -5.06 -1.89 -8.50
CA VAL A 5 -4.99 -0.80 -7.50
C VAL A 5 -4.29 0.43 -8.05
N ARG A 6 -3.26 0.23 -8.89
CA ARG A 6 -2.54 1.31 -9.56
C ARG A 6 -3.47 2.14 -10.46
N GLN A 7 -4.34 1.49 -11.23
CA GLN A 7 -5.28 2.17 -12.12
C GLN A 7 -6.30 3.01 -11.31
N ALA A 8 -6.80 2.45 -10.21
CA ALA A 8 -7.71 3.15 -9.32
C ALA A 8 -7.05 4.40 -8.70
N ARG A 9 -5.80 4.31 -8.23
CA ARG A 9 -5.05 5.45 -7.67
C ARG A 9 -4.80 6.55 -8.70
N VAL A 10 -4.35 6.21 -9.91
CA VAL A 10 -4.12 7.19 -10.99
C VAL A 10 -5.41 7.94 -11.34
N TYR A 11 -6.54 7.25 -11.39
CA TYR A 11 -7.84 7.87 -11.67
C TYR A 11 -8.24 8.89 -10.58
N VAL A 12 -8.09 8.51 -9.32
CA VAL A 12 -8.42 9.35 -8.15
C VAL A 12 -7.53 10.60 -8.13
N SER A 13 -6.21 10.44 -8.29
CA SER A 13 -5.25 11.56 -8.31
C SER A 13 -5.52 12.56 -9.44
N ARG A 14 -5.85 12.08 -10.65
CA ARG A 14 -6.14 12.96 -11.81
C ARG A 14 -7.41 13.80 -11.63
N ARG A 15 -8.32 13.39 -10.76
CA ARG A 15 -9.57 14.12 -10.49
C ARG A 15 -9.51 14.99 -9.23
N GLY A 16 -8.34 15.10 -8.59
CA GLY A 16 -8.20 15.79 -7.31
C GLY A 16 -9.04 15.15 -6.20
N LEU A 17 -9.54 13.94 -6.42
CA LEU A 17 -10.25 13.16 -5.42
C LEU A 17 -9.19 12.58 -4.49
N ARG A 18 -9.47 12.55 -3.19
CA ARG A 18 -8.65 11.79 -2.24
C ARG A 18 -9.29 10.42 -2.06
N PRO A 19 -8.51 9.32 -2.05
CA PRO A 19 -9.03 8.05 -1.57
C PRO A 19 -9.59 8.27 -0.17
N ALA A 20 -10.68 7.59 0.20
CA ALA A 20 -11.23 7.68 1.54
C ALA A 20 -10.13 7.31 2.56
N THR A 21 -9.58 8.31 3.23
CA THR A 21 -8.66 8.12 4.36
C THR A 21 -9.52 7.85 5.58
N SER A 22 -9.51 6.60 6.06
CA SER A 22 -9.85 6.35 7.45
C SER A 22 -8.70 6.92 8.27
N GLU A 23 -8.92 8.10 8.86
CA GLU A 23 -8.00 8.77 9.78
C GLU A 23 -7.69 7.83 10.95
N ALA A 24 -6.52 7.16 10.87
CA ALA A 24 -5.69 6.58 11.93
C ALA A 24 -4.86 5.39 11.41
N ASP A 25 -5.38 4.62 10.45
CA ASP A 25 -4.85 3.29 10.08
C ASP A 25 -4.49 3.13 8.59
N THR A 26 -4.29 4.24 7.87
CA THR A 26 -3.95 4.16 6.44
C THR A 26 -2.45 4.02 6.26
N LEU A 27 -1.98 2.83 5.87
CA LEU A 27 -0.61 2.55 5.43
C LEU A 27 0.00 3.75 4.69
N GLU A 28 1.00 4.39 5.30
CA GLU A 28 1.71 5.57 4.78
C GLU A 28 2.72 5.18 3.68
N LEU A 29 2.28 4.36 2.73
CA LEU A 29 3.06 3.87 1.60
C LEU A 29 3.71 4.98 0.79
N VAL A 30 3.07 6.16 0.72
CA VAL A 30 3.61 7.33 0.02
C VAL A 30 4.85 7.86 0.74
N ARG A 31 4.83 7.91 2.08
CA ARG A 31 6.00 8.33 2.86
C ARG A 31 7.11 7.32 2.78
N VAL A 32 6.78 6.03 2.80
CA VAL A 32 7.76 4.96 2.62
C VAL A 32 8.37 5.02 1.23
N GLN A 33 7.57 5.14 0.16
CA GLN A 33 8.06 5.29 -1.22
C GLN A 33 8.95 6.52 -1.39
N HIS A 34 8.54 7.66 -0.84
CA HIS A 34 9.35 8.87 -0.87
C HIS A 34 10.65 8.69 -0.05
N TRP A 35 10.64 7.92 1.02
CA TRP A 35 11.87 7.55 1.72
C TRP A 35 12.79 6.65 0.86
N LEU A 36 12.24 5.70 0.08
CA LEU A 36 13.03 4.84 -0.82
C LEU A 36 13.89 5.64 -1.82
N GLU A 37 13.44 6.83 -2.22
CA GLU A 37 14.15 7.68 -3.19
C GLU A 37 15.47 8.25 -2.65
N ASP A 38 15.57 8.52 -1.34
CA ASP A 38 16.81 8.98 -0.70
C ASP A 38 16.80 8.63 0.80
N PRO A 39 17.14 7.37 1.14
CA PRO A 39 16.95 6.87 2.49
C PRO A 39 18.00 7.42 3.47
N VAL A 40 19.11 7.96 2.95
CA VAL A 40 20.20 8.57 3.73
C VAL A 40 19.84 10.00 4.15
N ARG A 41 19.12 10.74 3.29
CA ARG A 41 18.72 12.12 3.59
C ARG A 41 17.32 12.25 4.18
N ARG A 42 16.46 11.25 4.00
CA ARG A 42 15.05 11.33 4.40
C ARG A 42 14.82 10.49 5.66
N LYS A 43 14.20 11.10 6.67
CA LYS A 43 13.71 10.39 7.84
C LYS A 43 12.31 9.85 7.53
N VAL A 44 12.11 8.57 7.78
CA VAL A 44 10.78 7.96 7.83
C VAL A 44 10.55 7.44 9.26
N PRO A 45 9.34 7.57 9.81
CA PRO A 45 9.05 6.96 11.11
C PRO A 45 9.21 5.44 11.01
N SER A 46 10.00 4.84 11.92
CA SER A 46 10.21 3.39 11.94
C SER A 46 8.90 2.61 12.01
N GLY A 47 7.90 3.15 12.72
CA GLY A 47 6.54 2.58 12.77
C GLY A 47 5.89 2.45 11.39
N SER A 48 6.02 3.44 10.51
CA SER A 48 5.42 3.39 9.17
C SER A 48 6.09 2.34 8.27
N VAL A 49 7.40 2.12 8.43
CA VAL A 49 8.11 1.07 7.70
C VAL A 49 7.73 -0.30 8.23
N LEU A 50 7.62 -0.46 9.55
CA LEU A 50 7.21 -1.69 10.21
C LEU A 50 5.79 -2.10 9.79
N GLU A 51 4.83 -1.17 9.85
CA GLU A 51 3.46 -1.39 9.37
C GLU A 51 3.43 -1.81 7.91
N THR A 52 4.24 -1.14 7.07
CA THR A 52 4.31 -1.45 5.63
C THR A 52 4.89 -2.83 5.38
N TRP A 53 5.95 -3.19 6.09
CA TRP A 53 6.55 -4.51 6.02
C TRP A 53 5.55 -5.60 6.40
N ASN A 54 4.93 -5.49 7.58
CA ASN A 54 3.97 -6.46 8.10
C ASN A 54 2.80 -6.64 7.14
N PHE A 55 2.27 -5.53 6.62
CA PHE A 55 1.23 -5.56 5.63
C PHE A 55 1.61 -6.35 4.37
N PHE A 56 2.82 -6.18 3.84
CA PHE A 56 3.23 -6.92 2.65
C PHE A 56 3.44 -8.39 2.91
N GLU A 57 3.96 -8.77 4.08
CA GLU A 57 4.03 -10.18 4.44
C GLU A 57 2.64 -10.80 4.57
N ASP A 58 1.70 -10.12 5.22
CA ASP A 58 0.33 -10.59 5.38
C ASP A 58 -0.41 -10.64 4.03
N LEU A 59 -0.16 -9.66 3.15
CA LEU A 59 -0.65 -9.68 1.78
C LEU A 59 -0.11 -10.88 1.01
N ALA A 60 1.18 -11.15 1.10
CA ALA A 60 1.81 -12.28 0.42
C ALA A 60 1.30 -13.63 0.97
N ARG A 61 1.13 -13.75 2.29
CA ARG A 61 0.51 -14.93 2.92
C ARG A 61 -0.94 -15.10 2.48
N GLY A 62 -1.73 -14.02 2.52
CA GLY A 62 -3.14 -14.05 2.14
C GLY A 62 -3.39 -14.38 0.67
N LEU A 63 -2.41 -14.12 -0.20
CA LEU A 63 -2.45 -14.43 -1.63
C LEU A 63 -1.72 -15.74 -2.00
N ASP A 64 -1.17 -16.47 -1.02
CA ASP A 64 -0.29 -17.63 -1.25
C ASP A 64 0.86 -17.33 -2.23
N ALA A 65 1.43 -16.13 -2.08
CA ALA A 65 2.42 -15.53 -2.96
C ALA A 65 3.70 -15.14 -2.21
N VAL A 66 4.02 -15.82 -1.12
CA VAL A 66 5.20 -15.56 -0.25
C VAL A 66 6.51 -15.56 -1.06
N GLN A 67 6.61 -16.41 -2.07
CA GLN A 67 7.72 -16.48 -3.02
C GLN A 67 7.94 -15.21 -3.86
N ARG A 68 6.98 -14.27 -3.86
CA ARG A 68 7.11 -12.98 -4.55
C ARG A 68 7.80 -11.93 -3.69
N LEU A 69 7.96 -12.17 -2.39
CA LEU A 69 8.81 -11.36 -1.52
C LEU A 69 10.22 -11.96 -1.47
N PRO A 70 11.26 -11.14 -1.24
CA PRO A 70 12.59 -11.66 -1.00
C PRO A 70 12.61 -12.58 0.23
N GLN A 71 13.49 -13.57 0.18
CA GLN A 71 13.65 -14.50 1.30
C GLN A 71 14.16 -13.75 2.53
N GLN A 72 13.44 -13.89 3.63
CA GLN A 72 13.77 -13.30 4.93
C GLN A 72 15.02 -13.99 5.51
N GLU A 73 16.16 -13.32 5.41
CA GLU A 73 17.45 -13.77 5.96
C GLU A 73 17.82 -13.02 7.25
N ALA A 74 18.94 -13.37 7.88
CA ALA A 74 19.40 -12.76 9.13
C ALA A 74 19.50 -11.21 9.07
N VAL A 75 19.85 -10.66 7.90
CA VAL A 75 19.89 -9.21 7.64
C VAL A 75 18.52 -8.56 7.78
N HIS A 76 17.45 -9.26 7.37
CA HIS A 76 16.07 -8.78 7.49
C HIS A 76 15.63 -8.76 8.95
N ASN A 77 15.96 -9.80 9.70
CA ASN A 77 15.67 -9.87 11.14
C ASN A 77 16.40 -8.76 11.91
N SER A 78 17.68 -8.52 11.61
CA SER A 78 18.44 -7.42 12.20
C SER A 78 17.81 -6.06 11.88
N ALA A 79 17.40 -5.84 10.63
CA ALA A 79 16.72 -4.61 10.23
C ALA A 79 15.37 -4.43 10.93
N TYR A 80 14.60 -5.50 11.11
CA TYR A 80 13.30 -5.51 11.78
C TYR A 80 13.43 -5.16 13.28
N GLU A 81 14.39 -5.77 13.99
CA GLU A 81 14.67 -5.45 15.39
C GLU A 81 15.03 -3.96 15.57
N LYS A 82 15.86 -3.41 14.66
CA LYS A 82 16.22 -1.98 14.67
C LYS A 82 15.03 -1.08 14.37
N LEU A 83 14.08 -1.51 13.54
CA LEU A 83 12.82 -0.76 13.35
C LEU A 83 12.00 -0.73 14.62
N PHE A 84 11.91 -1.87 15.32
CA PHE A 84 11.20 -1.98 16.58
C PHE A 84 11.82 -1.10 17.68
N GLY A 85 13.15 -1.05 17.74
CA GLY A 85 13.90 -0.17 18.64
C GLY A 85 13.91 1.31 18.25
N GLY A 86 13.38 1.68 17.07
CA GLY A 86 13.48 3.06 16.56
C GLY A 86 14.89 3.44 16.10
N GLU A 87 15.78 2.47 15.92
CA GLU A 87 17.20 2.61 15.59
C GLU A 87 17.46 2.52 14.08
N SER A 88 16.50 2.92 13.25
CA SER A 88 16.63 2.87 11.78
C SER A 88 17.79 3.72 11.24
N ALA A 89 18.25 4.72 12.00
CA ALA A 89 19.45 5.49 11.67
C ALA A 89 20.76 4.69 11.81
N ALA A 90 20.76 3.56 12.50
CA ALA A 90 21.90 2.68 12.71
C ALA A 90 21.93 1.49 11.73
N TRP A 91 21.18 1.58 10.63
CA TRP A 91 21.19 0.57 9.59
C TRP A 91 22.52 0.51 8.85
N THR A 92 22.96 -0.72 8.58
CA THR A 92 24.02 -0.97 7.62
C THR A 92 23.49 -0.78 6.19
N PRO A 93 24.37 -0.55 5.20
CA PRO A 93 23.95 -0.51 3.80
C PRO A 93 23.20 -1.77 3.35
N ASP A 94 23.57 -2.93 3.87
CA ASP A 94 22.93 -4.21 3.54
C ASP A 94 21.54 -4.35 4.15
N GLU A 95 21.36 -3.91 5.41
CA GLU A 95 20.05 -3.86 6.07
C GLU A 95 19.11 -2.90 5.32
N GLN A 96 19.61 -1.71 5.00
CA GLN A 96 18.86 -0.75 4.21
C GLN A 96 18.46 -1.34 2.87
N ARG A 97 19.39 -1.99 2.15
CA ARG A 97 19.11 -2.63 0.86
C ARG A 97 18.06 -3.74 0.98
N ALA A 98 18.16 -4.59 1.99
CA ALA A 98 17.20 -5.68 2.22
C ALA A 98 15.78 -5.13 2.44
N VAL A 99 15.64 -4.07 3.26
CA VAL A 99 14.33 -3.42 3.47
C VAL A 99 13.83 -2.80 2.15
N LEU A 100 14.69 -2.13 1.39
CA LEU A 100 14.30 -1.53 0.11
C LEU A 100 13.79 -2.59 -0.88
N GLU A 101 14.47 -3.72 -0.99
CA GLU A 101 14.08 -4.83 -1.88
C GLU A 101 12.73 -5.42 -1.45
N LEU A 102 12.51 -5.63 -0.15
CA LEU A 102 11.24 -6.14 0.38
C LEU A 102 10.07 -5.19 0.10
N ILE A 103 10.24 -3.91 0.40
CA ILE A 103 9.18 -2.91 0.21
C ILE A 103 8.88 -2.76 -1.29
N THR A 104 9.90 -2.79 -2.14
CA THR A 104 9.71 -2.74 -3.60
C THR A 104 8.91 -3.93 -4.10
N ALA A 105 9.28 -5.15 -3.71
CA ALA A 105 8.56 -6.37 -4.07
C ALA A 105 7.11 -6.36 -3.55
N GLY A 106 6.90 -5.88 -2.32
CA GLY A 106 5.56 -5.72 -1.74
C GLY A 106 4.69 -4.71 -2.50
N VAL A 107 5.26 -3.58 -2.93
CA VAL A 107 4.56 -2.60 -3.77
C VAL A 107 4.18 -3.20 -5.13
N GLU A 108 5.06 -3.98 -5.74
CA GLU A 108 4.77 -4.68 -7.00
C GLU A 108 3.66 -5.73 -6.84
N LEU A 109 3.70 -6.50 -5.75
CA LEU A 109 2.66 -7.45 -5.40
C LEU A 109 1.31 -6.74 -5.22
N TRP A 110 1.27 -5.69 -4.41
CA TRP A 110 0.08 -4.88 -4.19
C TRP A 110 -0.49 -4.28 -5.49
N ASN A 111 0.38 -3.79 -6.37
CA ASN A 111 -0.04 -3.23 -7.65
C ASN A 111 -0.59 -4.29 -8.63
N SER A 112 -0.22 -5.56 -8.44
CA SER A 112 -0.76 -6.68 -9.22
C SER A 112 -2.11 -7.18 -8.71
N CYS A 113 -2.53 -6.79 -7.49
CA CYS A 113 -3.82 -7.18 -6.94
C CYS A 113 -4.98 -6.58 -7.74
N PRO A 114 -5.99 -7.40 -8.10
CA PRO A 114 -7.15 -6.90 -8.79
C PRO A 114 -8.02 -6.01 -7.90
N VAL A 115 -8.57 -4.92 -8.44
CA VAL A 115 -9.54 -4.08 -7.71
C VAL A 115 -10.95 -4.52 -8.06
N THR A 116 -11.60 -5.21 -7.14
CA THR A 116 -13.05 -5.38 -7.16
C THR A 116 -13.71 -4.15 -6.54
N VAL A 117 -14.24 -3.27 -7.37
CA VAL A 117 -15.11 -2.18 -6.90
C VAL A 117 -16.47 -2.80 -6.55
N ASN A 118 -16.94 -2.59 -5.31
CA ASN A 118 -18.26 -3.04 -4.89
C ASN A 118 -19.33 -2.47 -5.86
N PRO A 119 -20.12 -3.32 -6.55
CA PRO A 119 -21.10 -2.86 -7.53
C PRO A 119 -22.23 -2.00 -6.93
N CYS A 120 -22.35 -1.91 -5.60
CA CYS A 120 -23.39 -1.13 -4.92
C CYS A 120 -23.19 0.40 -4.96
N SER A 121 -22.19 0.94 -5.67
CA SER A 121 -22.03 2.39 -5.87
C SER A 121 -22.86 2.98 -7.04
N LEU A 122 -23.72 2.18 -7.69
CA LEU A 122 -24.60 2.64 -8.77
C LEU A 122 -26.02 3.07 -8.32
N ILE A 123 -26.33 3.09 -7.01
CA ILE A 123 -27.64 3.57 -6.57
C ILE A 123 -27.55 5.05 -6.16
N VAL A 124 -28.03 5.89 -7.07
CA VAL A 124 -28.83 7.13 -6.91
C VAL A 124 -28.41 8.15 -7.96
N ARG A 125 -29.12 8.15 -9.10
CA ARG A 125 -29.72 9.34 -9.74
C ARG A 125 -30.67 8.88 -10.83
N GLY A 126 -31.91 8.70 -10.45
CA GLY A 126 -33.05 8.46 -11.33
C GLY A 126 -34.33 8.77 -10.58
N GLY A 127 -34.36 9.91 -9.88
CA GLY A 127 -35.59 10.49 -9.35
C GLY A 127 -36.18 11.42 -10.40
N GLU A 128 -37.50 11.33 -10.53
CA GLU A 128 -38.44 12.26 -11.17
C GLU A 128 -38.62 12.15 -12.70
N LEU A 129 -39.81 12.27 -13.28
CA LEU A 129 -41.22 12.17 -12.85
C LEU A 129 -42.03 12.33 -14.15
N GLY A 130 -43.11 11.58 -14.35
CA GLY A 130 -44.18 11.89 -15.32
C GLY A 130 -44.33 10.90 -16.48
N THR A 131 -45.53 10.53 -16.93
CA THR A 131 -46.94 10.86 -16.58
C THR A 131 -47.85 9.72 -17.14
N PRO A 132 -49.19 9.87 -17.25
CA PRO A 132 -50.22 9.11 -16.54
C PRO A 132 -50.81 7.93 -17.34
N GLY A 133 -51.57 7.07 -16.66
CA GLY A 133 -52.14 5.85 -17.26
C GLY A 133 -53.28 6.07 -18.25
N VAL A 134 -53.49 5.04 -19.08
CA VAL A 134 -54.72 4.51 -19.74
C VAL A 134 -54.26 3.12 -20.25
N TRP A 135 -54.90 1.95 -20.06
CA TRP A 135 -56.30 1.50 -20.03
C TRP A 135 -56.49 0.40 -18.98
#